data_AF-A0A3A6RCR0-F1
#
_entry.id   AF-A0A3A6RCR0-F1
#
_cell.length_a   1.000
_cell.length_b   1.000
_cell.length_c   1.000
_cell.angle_alpha   90.00
_cell.angle_beta   90.00
_cell.angle_gamma   90.00
#
_symmetry.space_group_name_H-M   'P 1'
#
loop_
_entity.id
_entity.type
_entity.pdbx_description
1 polymer ?
#
loop_
_entity_poly.entity_id
_entity_poly.type
_entity_poly.pdbx_seq_one_letter_code
_entity_poly.pdbx_strand_id
1 'polypeptide(L)'
;MLAGRKNVQCEAHQIASCGFASGIAQNLSVTTPDGHIIQMCIDDETYVWTATKADIVAQGLAMALLRTDIPQPPMPWDRGAILKVSPSAPEQRPLGTATRYRFEDTTGYKNNRFHRFHGDAFLYHGAGADPEYPANVFWVKTRHQGDVELNIGTSNYFLSPNQAAALCIALSNACYSLTKRSWNILNKRIDWSPDGEISESVELRAKLLNGLKRYKFIKQSYQPPCDIDSVEF
;
A
#
# COMPACT_ATOMS: atom_id res chain seq x y z
N MET A 1 -48.60 9.42 -0.12
CA MET A 1 -47.78 8.31 -0.66
C MET A 1 -46.32 8.66 -0.41
N LEU A 2 -45.72 8.05 0.62
CA LEU A 2 -44.32 8.26 1.02
C LEU A 2 -43.47 7.15 0.40
N ALA A 3 -42.59 7.51 -0.52
CA ALA A 3 -41.64 6.59 -1.14
C ALA A 3 -40.47 6.30 -0.19
N GLY A 4 -40.18 5.00 -0.01
CA GLY A 4 -39.26 4.47 0.99
C GLY A 4 -37.80 4.86 0.77
N ARG A 5 -37.14 5.17 1.89
CA ARG A 5 -35.67 5.22 2.01
C ARG A 5 -35.14 3.79 1.88
N LYS A 6 -34.29 3.54 0.88
CA LYS A 6 -33.48 2.32 0.83
C LYS A 6 -32.36 2.45 1.87
N ASN A 7 -32.34 1.54 2.84
CA ASN A 7 -31.21 1.33 3.73
C ASN A 7 -29.98 0.96 2.90
N VAL A 8 -28.93 1.77 2.99
CA VAL A 8 -27.59 1.39 2.54
C VAL A 8 -27.01 0.54 3.66
N GLN A 9 -26.88 -0.75 3.42
CA GLN A 9 -26.28 -1.71 4.34
C GLN A 9 -24.76 -1.56 4.24
N CYS A 10 -24.10 -1.08 5.30
CA CYS A 10 -22.63 -1.06 5.40
C CYS A 10 -22.13 -2.50 5.59
N GLU A 11 -21.41 -3.05 4.61
CA GLU A 11 -20.76 -4.35 4.74
C GLU A 11 -19.43 -4.20 5.50
N ALA A 12 -19.34 -4.83 6.67
CA ALA A 12 -18.08 -4.99 7.41
C ALA A 12 -17.34 -6.22 6.86
N HIS A 13 -16.13 -6.03 6.33
CA HIS A 13 -15.26 -7.14 5.92
C HIS A 13 -14.35 -7.56 7.09
N GLN A 14 -14.67 -8.69 7.73
CA GLN A 14 -13.76 -9.38 8.66
C GLN A 14 -12.82 -10.31 7.87
N ILE A 15 -11.52 -10.24 8.16
CA ILE A 15 -10.48 -11.09 7.55
C ILE A 15 -9.92 -12.00 8.64
N ALA A 16 -10.17 -13.31 8.58
CA ALA A 16 -9.70 -14.30 9.55
C ALA A 16 -8.26 -14.78 9.25
N SER A 17 -7.47 -15.03 10.30
CA SER A 17 -6.06 -15.45 10.24
C SER A 17 -5.85 -16.93 10.61
N CYS A 18 -4.75 -17.54 10.11
CA CYS A 18 -4.17 -18.78 10.62
C CYS A 18 -2.70 -18.48 10.98
N GLY A 19 -2.30 -18.79 12.22
CA GLY A 19 -1.15 -18.19 12.88
C GLY A 19 0.20 -18.89 12.72
N PHE A 20 1.27 -18.12 12.97
CA PHE A 20 2.53 -18.54 13.61
C PHE A 20 3.18 -17.31 14.30
N ALA A 21 3.96 -17.56 15.35
CA ALA A 21 4.31 -16.64 16.43
C ALA A 21 5.44 -15.64 16.13
N SER A 22 5.03 -14.41 15.81
CA SER A 22 5.67 -13.10 16.02
C SER A 22 4.60 -12.13 15.52
N GLY A 23 3.62 -11.86 16.39
CA GLY A 23 2.21 -11.68 16.08
C GLY A 23 1.89 -11.10 14.71
N ILE A 24 1.56 -11.98 13.75
CA ILE A 24 0.79 -11.55 12.59
C ILE A 24 -0.46 -10.85 13.13
N ALA A 25 -0.78 -9.66 12.61
CA ALA A 25 -1.98 -8.93 13.04
C ALA A 25 -3.20 -9.86 12.96
N GLN A 26 -3.95 -9.98 14.05
CA GLN A 26 -5.05 -10.93 14.20
C GLN A 26 -6.36 -10.32 13.76
N ASN A 27 -6.59 -9.04 14.08
CA ASN A 27 -7.82 -8.34 13.75
C ASN A 27 -7.52 -7.22 12.76
N LEU A 28 -8.11 -7.28 11.58
CA LEU A 28 -8.01 -6.24 10.56
C LEU A 28 -9.41 -5.88 10.10
N SER A 29 -9.78 -4.60 10.21
CA SER A 29 -11.04 -4.10 9.65
C SER A 29 -10.89 -2.67 9.17
N VAL A 30 -11.63 -2.33 8.11
CA VAL A 30 -11.76 -0.96 7.61
C VAL A 30 -13.24 -0.64 7.50
N THR A 31 -13.65 0.48 8.07
CA THR A 31 -15.01 1.01 7.97
C THR A 31 -14.96 2.46 7.51
N THR A 32 -16.02 2.89 6.81
CA THR A 32 -16.15 4.26 6.30
C THR A 32 -17.61 4.69 6.45
N PRO A 33 -17.98 5.31 7.59
CA PRO A 33 -19.38 5.63 7.87
C PRO A 33 -19.97 6.67 6.90
N ASP A 34 -19.15 7.57 6.39
CA ASP A 34 -19.57 8.71 5.57
C ASP A 34 -18.77 8.87 4.25
N GLY A 35 -17.76 8.03 4.01
CA GLY A 35 -16.92 8.11 2.80
C GLY A 35 -15.77 9.10 2.90
N HIS A 36 -15.73 9.92 3.93
CA HIS A 36 -14.75 10.98 4.14
C HIS A 36 -13.78 10.63 5.25
N ILE A 37 -14.28 9.96 6.28
CA ILE A 37 -13.54 9.45 7.43
C ILE A 37 -13.48 7.92 7.32
N ILE A 38 -12.26 7.40 7.30
CA ILE A 38 -11.97 5.98 7.26
C ILE A 38 -11.41 5.59 8.62
N GLN A 39 -12.04 4.61 9.23
CA GLN A 39 -11.56 3.99 10.45
C GLN A 39 -10.93 2.65 10.08
N MET A 40 -9.65 2.50 10.37
CA MET A 40 -8.93 1.25 10.22
C MET A 40 -8.57 0.73 11.61
N CYS A 41 -8.94 -0.50 11.89
CA CYS A 41 -8.52 -1.19 13.11
C CYS A 41 -7.50 -2.26 12.75
N ILE A 42 -6.39 -2.28 13.48
CA ILE A 42 -5.40 -3.35 13.45
C ILE A 42 -5.16 -3.77 14.89
N ASP A 43 -5.49 -5.02 15.20
CA ASP A 43 -5.52 -5.54 16.56
C ASP A 43 -6.38 -4.64 17.48
N ASP A 44 -5.79 -4.10 18.54
CA ASP A 44 -6.47 -3.24 19.52
C ASP A 44 -6.37 -1.74 19.19
N GLU A 45 -5.66 -1.38 18.11
CA GLU A 45 -5.46 0.02 17.71
C GLU A 45 -6.46 0.45 16.64
N THR A 46 -7.00 1.66 16.81
CA THR A 46 -7.90 2.30 15.83
C THR A 46 -7.26 3.56 15.28
N TYR A 47 -7.18 3.62 13.95
CA TYR A 47 -6.67 4.75 13.19
C TYR A 47 -7.82 5.43 12.45
N VAL A 48 -7.89 6.76 12.57
CA VAL A 48 -8.92 7.57 11.91
C VAL A 48 -8.25 8.45 10.86
N TRP A 49 -8.57 8.23 9.59
CA TRP A 49 -7.90 8.85 8.45
C TRP A 49 -8.88 9.52 7.50
N THR A 50 -8.38 10.49 6.74
CA THR A 50 -9.11 11.01 5.57
C THR A 50 -9.01 10.02 4.41
N ALA A 51 -9.95 10.11 3.46
CA ALA A 51 -9.90 9.32 2.23
C ALA A 51 -8.55 9.42 1.50
N THR A 52 -7.97 10.62 1.42
CA THR A 52 -6.65 10.81 0.78
C THR A 52 -5.53 10.07 1.52
N LYS A 53 -5.47 10.14 2.85
CA LYS A 53 -4.46 9.42 3.65
C LYS A 53 -4.57 7.91 3.42
N ALA A 54 -5.78 7.37 3.52
CA ALA A 54 -6.02 5.94 3.35
C ALA A 54 -5.70 5.47 1.92
N ASP A 55 -5.99 6.27 0.88
CA ASP A 55 -5.67 5.93 -0.50
C ASP A 55 -4.15 5.83 -0.74
N ILE A 56 -3.36 6.67 -0.07
CA ILE A 56 -1.89 6.62 -0.13
C ILE A 56 -1.33 5.42 0.59
N VAL A 57 -1.89 5.08 1.75
CA VAL A 57 -1.56 3.83 2.45
C VAL A 57 -1.88 2.63 1.56
N ALA A 58 -3.05 2.63 0.90
CA ALA A 58 -3.43 1.59 -0.04
C ALA A 58 -2.46 1.49 -1.23
N GLN A 59 -2.00 2.62 -1.79
CA GLN A 59 -0.97 2.66 -2.81
C GLN A 59 0.35 2.04 -2.32
N GLY A 60 0.81 2.40 -1.12
CA GLY A 60 2.03 1.84 -0.53
C GLY A 60 1.94 0.32 -0.33
N LEU A 61 0.80 -0.17 0.17
CA LEU A 61 0.52 -1.61 0.30
C LEU A 61 0.51 -2.31 -1.07
N ALA A 62 -0.06 -1.69 -2.10
CA ALA A 62 -0.03 -2.24 -3.47
C ALA A 62 1.41 -2.37 -3.99
N MET A 63 2.26 -1.38 -3.72
CA MET A 63 3.69 -1.43 -4.07
C MET A 63 4.43 -2.53 -3.31
N ALA A 64 4.13 -2.72 -2.03
CA ALA A 64 4.66 -3.83 -1.23
C ALA A 64 4.21 -5.20 -1.77
N LEU A 65 2.94 -5.33 -2.13
CA LEU A 65 2.35 -6.57 -2.66
C LEU A 65 3.00 -7.01 -3.98
N LEU A 66 3.33 -6.07 -4.85
CA LEU A 66 4.06 -6.33 -6.10
C LEU A 66 5.44 -6.95 -5.88
N ARG A 67 5.96 -6.92 -4.65
CA ARG A 67 7.28 -7.43 -4.24
C ARG A 67 7.16 -8.74 -3.44
N THR A 68 5.94 -9.20 -3.18
CA THR A 68 5.65 -10.51 -2.59
C THR A 68 5.64 -11.62 -3.65
N ASP A 69 5.60 -12.87 -3.20
CA ASP A 69 5.53 -14.03 -4.09
C ASP A 69 4.12 -14.35 -4.58
N ILE A 70 3.09 -13.59 -4.18
CA ILE A 70 1.71 -13.77 -4.68
C ILE A 70 1.71 -13.66 -6.21
N PRO A 71 1.35 -14.72 -6.98
CA PRO A 71 1.45 -14.77 -8.45
C PRO A 71 0.89 -13.53 -9.15
N GLN A 72 -0.29 -13.10 -8.70
CA GLN A 72 -0.99 -11.92 -9.17
C GLN A 72 -1.73 -11.32 -7.96
N PRO A 73 -1.13 -10.37 -7.23
CA PRO A 73 -1.82 -9.74 -6.11
C PRO A 73 -3.06 -9.02 -6.64
N PRO A 74 -4.20 -9.10 -5.93
CA PRO A 74 -5.39 -8.35 -6.32
C PRO A 74 -5.08 -6.86 -6.25
N MET A 75 -5.43 -6.13 -7.30
CA MET A 75 -5.29 -4.69 -7.36
C MET A 75 -6.64 -4.01 -7.22
N PRO A 76 -6.74 -2.83 -6.60
CA PRO A 76 -8.03 -2.17 -6.43
C PRO A 76 -8.75 -1.85 -7.74
N TRP A 77 -8.01 -1.49 -8.79
CA TRP A 77 -8.58 -1.29 -10.13
C TRP A 77 -8.98 -2.60 -10.82
N ASP A 78 -8.80 -3.79 -10.22
CA ASP A 78 -9.31 -5.02 -10.81
C ASP A 78 -10.84 -5.06 -10.87
N ARG A 79 -11.49 -4.33 -9.95
CA ARG A 79 -12.95 -4.10 -9.88
C ARG A 79 -13.36 -2.70 -10.34
N GLY A 80 -12.42 -1.88 -10.78
CA GLY A 80 -12.66 -0.53 -11.30
C GLY A 80 -12.20 -0.39 -12.75
N ALA A 81 -11.91 0.85 -13.16
CA ALA A 81 -11.39 1.16 -14.48
C ALA A 81 -10.09 1.98 -14.40
N ILE A 82 -9.03 1.52 -15.08
CA ILE A 82 -7.84 2.31 -15.37
C ILE A 82 -8.20 3.27 -16.51
N LEU A 83 -8.14 4.55 -16.19
CA LEU A 83 -8.44 5.64 -17.11
C LEU A 83 -7.23 5.94 -18.00
N LYS A 84 -6.03 5.85 -17.43
CA LYS A 84 -4.78 6.20 -18.12
C LYS A 84 -3.57 5.60 -17.42
N VAL A 85 -2.58 5.18 -18.22
CA VAL A 85 -1.24 4.84 -17.74
C VAL A 85 -0.23 5.73 -18.45
N SER A 86 0.54 6.51 -17.69
CA SER A 86 1.61 7.36 -18.22
C SER A 86 2.93 7.11 -17.50
N PRO A 87 4.08 7.50 -18.08
CA PRO A 87 5.31 7.61 -17.32
C PRO A 87 5.09 8.51 -16.09
N SER A 88 5.66 8.14 -14.94
CA SER A 88 5.76 9.05 -13.81
C SER A 88 6.68 10.19 -14.23
N ALA A 89 6.25 11.44 -14.07
CA ALA A 89 7.10 12.57 -14.36
C ALA A 89 8.29 12.60 -13.37
N PRO A 90 9.51 12.92 -13.81
CA PRO A 90 10.57 13.31 -12.88
C PRO A 90 10.11 14.61 -12.21
N GLU A 91 9.66 14.51 -10.98
CA GLU A 91 9.12 15.67 -10.29
C GLU A 91 10.24 16.64 -9.92
N GLN A 92 10.20 17.83 -10.52
CA GLN A 92 11.04 18.95 -10.10
C GLN A 92 10.54 19.42 -8.72
N ARG A 93 11.30 19.12 -7.67
CA ARG A 93 11.00 19.58 -6.31
C ARG A 93 11.82 20.84 -5.98
N PRO A 94 11.20 21.90 -5.44
CA PRO A 94 11.91 22.85 -4.60
C PRO A 94 12.32 22.14 -3.30
N LEU A 95 13.60 22.19 -2.93
CA LEU A 95 14.07 21.70 -1.62
C LEU A 95 13.23 22.33 -0.49
N GLY A 96 12.86 21.53 0.51
CA GLY A 96 12.24 22.02 1.75
C GLY A 96 10.70 22.02 1.78
N THR A 97 10.02 21.49 0.76
CA THR A 97 8.56 21.28 0.83
C THR A 97 8.24 19.82 1.15
N ALA A 98 7.87 19.53 2.39
CA ALA A 98 7.21 18.27 2.75
C ALA A 98 5.93 18.18 1.91
N THR A 99 5.93 17.33 0.89
CA THR A 99 4.78 17.20 0.00
C THR A 99 3.73 16.39 0.76
N ARG A 100 2.68 17.08 1.21
CA ARG A 100 1.51 16.48 1.88
C ARG A 100 1.12 15.20 1.15
N TYR A 101 0.92 14.11 1.89
CA TYR A 101 0.24 12.93 1.35
C TYR A 101 0.94 12.36 0.11
N ARG A 102 2.19 11.94 0.30
CA ARG A 102 2.99 11.31 -0.75
C ARG A 102 3.58 10.01 -0.24
N PHE A 103 3.54 8.99 -1.08
CA PHE A 103 4.30 7.75 -0.89
C PHE A 103 5.58 7.79 -1.75
N GLU A 104 6.73 7.53 -1.13
CA GLU A 104 8.04 7.50 -1.77
C GLU A 104 8.65 6.09 -1.68
N ASP A 105 9.09 5.55 -2.81
CA ASP A 105 9.83 4.28 -2.86
C ASP A 105 11.31 4.56 -2.53
N THR A 106 11.74 4.09 -1.37
CA THR A 106 13.11 4.26 -0.84
C THR A 106 13.95 2.99 -0.93
N THR A 107 13.53 2.03 -1.77
CA THR A 107 14.25 0.75 -2.01
C THR A 107 15.70 0.96 -2.48
N GLY A 108 16.03 2.14 -3.04
CA GLY A 108 17.38 2.51 -3.49
C GLY A 108 18.43 2.80 -2.40
N TYR A 109 18.09 2.73 -1.11
CA TYR A 109 19.09 2.86 -0.05
C TYR A 109 20.00 1.62 0.02
N LYS A 110 21.26 1.81 -0.40
CA LYS A 110 22.36 0.88 -0.74
C LYS A 110 22.65 -0.37 0.14
N ASN A 111 21.84 -0.76 1.11
CA ASN A 111 22.16 -1.87 2.02
C ASN A 111 20.95 -2.62 2.58
N ASN A 112 19.82 -2.69 1.87
CA ASN A 112 18.64 -3.36 2.43
C ASN A 112 18.72 -4.90 2.32
N ARG A 113 19.60 -5.52 3.13
CA ARG A 113 19.86 -6.98 3.14
C ARG A 113 18.63 -7.83 3.51
N PHE A 114 17.57 -7.22 4.02
CA PHE A 114 16.45 -7.92 4.62
C PHE A 114 15.12 -7.72 3.87
N HIS A 115 15.05 -6.76 2.94
CA HIS A 115 13.79 -6.37 2.30
C HIS A 115 13.93 -6.21 0.79
N ARG A 116 12.92 -6.71 0.07
CA ARG A 116 12.72 -6.54 -1.38
C ARG A 116 12.20 -5.14 -1.72
N PHE A 117 11.63 -4.44 -0.74
CA PHE A 117 11.01 -3.14 -0.90
C PHE A 117 10.94 -2.38 0.42
N HIS A 118 11.07 -1.07 0.32
CA HIS A 118 10.78 -0.12 1.37
C HIS A 118 10.21 1.14 0.76
N GLY A 119 9.14 1.66 1.35
CA GLY A 119 8.67 2.99 1.06
C GLY A 119 7.98 3.62 2.25
N ASP A 120 7.91 4.93 2.23
CA ASP A 120 7.41 5.76 3.31
C ASP A 120 6.44 6.82 2.79
N ALA A 121 5.52 7.22 3.64
CA ALA A 121 4.64 8.35 3.43
C ALA A 121 4.52 9.20 4.67
N PHE A 122 4.65 10.51 4.48
CA PHE A 122 4.34 11.50 5.51
C PHE A 122 2.84 11.78 5.49
N LEU A 123 2.17 11.41 6.58
CA LEU A 123 0.73 11.57 6.79
C LEU A 123 0.38 12.89 7.49
N TYR A 124 1.37 13.73 7.78
CA TYR A 124 1.18 15.08 8.31
C TYR A 124 0.79 16.08 7.23
N HIS A 125 -0.11 17.00 7.59
CA HIS A 125 -0.60 18.07 6.73
C HIS A 125 -0.19 19.44 7.30
N GLY A 126 1.01 19.90 6.95
CA GLY A 126 1.50 21.22 7.35
C GLY A 126 2.78 21.61 6.62
N ALA A 127 3.25 22.84 6.85
CA ALA A 127 4.55 23.31 6.39
C ALA A 127 5.57 23.13 7.52
N GLY A 128 6.82 22.83 7.18
CA GLY A 128 7.90 22.63 8.15
C GLY A 128 7.98 21.18 8.67
N ALA A 129 8.75 21.01 9.76
CA ALA A 129 8.92 19.71 10.41
C ALA A 129 7.59 19.23 11.01
N ASP A 130 7.34 17.93 10.90
CA ASP A 130 6.18 17.28 11.50
C ASP A 130 6.34 17.26 13.03
N PRO A 131 5.49 17.99 13.79
CA PRO A 131 5.62 18.10 15.23
C PRO A 131 5.33 16.80 15.97
N GLU A 132 4.66 15.85 15.30
CA GLU A 132 4.28 14.55 15.87
C GLU A 132 5.13 13.42 15.28
N TYR A 133 6.23 13.72 14.59
CA TYR A 133 7.14 12.69 14.09
C TYR A 133 7.67 11.80 15.24
N PRO A 134 7.66 10.46 15.11
CA PRO A 134 7.31 9.68 13.92
C PRO A 134 5.83 9.28 13.82
N ALA A 135 4.95 9.65 14.76
CA ALA A 135 3.55 9.24 14.83
C ALA A 135 2.75 9.45 13.53
N ASN A 136 3.12 10.47 12.75
CA ASN A 136 2.50 10.82 11.47
C ASN A 136 3.23 10.25 10.24
N VAL A 137 4.07 9.23 10.43
CA VAL A 137 4.76 8.53 9.34
C VAL A 137 4.16 7.15 9.14
N PHE A 138 3.89 6.83 7.88
CA PHE A 138 3.60 5.49 7.43
C PHE A 138 4.83 4.93 6.73
N TRP A 139 5.21 3.69 7.02
CA TRP A 139 6.24 2.99 6.27
C TRP A 139 5.83 1.55 6.07
N VAL A 140 6.15 1.04 4.89
CA VAL A 140 5.82 -0.32 4.51
C VAL A 140 7.03 -0.95 3.84
N LYS A 141 7.28 -2.21 4.19
CA LYS A 141 8.36 -3.01 3.63
C LYS A 141 7.87 -4.37 3.22
N THR A 142 8.56 -4.97 2.27
CA THR A 142 8.39 -6.38 1.92
C THR A 142 9.67 -7.12 2.25
N ARG A 143 9.62 -8.06 3.19
CA ARG A 143 10.75 -8.91 3.56
C ARG A 143 11.14 -9.84 2.41
N HIS A 144 12.37 -10.37 2.45
CA HIS A 144 12.79 -11.39 1.48
C HIS A 144 11.96 -12.68 1.55
N GLN A 145 11.37 -13.02 2.69
CA GLN A 145 10.44 -14.15 2.82
C GLN A 145 9.05 -13.86 2.24
N GLY A 146 8.76 -12.61 1.88
CA GLY A 146 7.48 -12.19 1.28
C GLY A 146 6.52 -11.51 2.25
N ASP A 147 6.75 -11.60 3.57
CA ASP A 147 5.92 -10.91 4.56
C ASP A 147 6.00 -9.39 4.43
N VAL A 148 4.92 -8.70 4.78
CA VAL A 148 4.82 -7.25 4.72
C VAL A 148 4.93 -6.69 6.14
N GLU A 149 5.96 -5.85 6.36
CA GLU A 149 6.02 -5.02 7.56
C GLU A 149 5.24 -3.74 7.30
N LEU A 150 4.24 -3.47 8.12
CA LEU A 150 3.45 -2.27 8.11
C LEU A 150 3.76 -1.51 9.39
N ASN A 151 4.19 -0.26 9.28
CA ASN A 151 4.34 0.58 10.45
C ASN A 151 3.56 1.88 10.27
N ILE A 152 2.93 2.28 11.36
CA ILE A 152 2.09 3.47 11.45
C ILE A 152 2.50 4.17 12.73
N GLY A 153 3.16 5.31 12.59
CA GLY A 153 3.70 6.01 13.73
C GLY A 153 4.77 5.19 14.45
N THR A 154 4.51 4.91 15.72
CA THR A 154 5.35 4.07 16.59
C THR A 154 4.94 2.59 16.56
N SER A 155 3.80 2.26 15.96
CA SER A 155 3.25 0.90 15.96
C SER A 155 3.74 0.12 14.74
N ASN A 156 4.08 -1.16 14.95
CA ASN A 156 4.62 -2.06 13.93
C ASN A 156 3.78 -3.34 13.86
N TYR A 157 3.37 -3.70 12.65
CA TYR A 157 2.50 -4.82 12.35
C TYR A 157 3.14 -5.71 11.29
N PHE A 158 3.03 -7.02 11.50
CA PHE A 158 3.41 -8.01 10.50
C PHE A 158 2.15 -8.52 9.81
N LEU A 159 2.09 -8.34 8.49
CA LEU A 159 1.00 -8.82 7.67
C LEU A 159 1.51 -9.94 6.78
N SER A 160 0.78 -11.06 6.76
CA SER A 160 0.92 -12.01 5.66
C SER A 160 0.60 -11.31 4.32
N PRO A 161 1.14 -11.80 3.19
CA PRO A 161 0.81 -11.25 1.88
C PRO A 161 -0.70 -11.14 1.62
N ASN A 162 -1.48 -12.13 2.09
CA ASN A 162 -2.93 -12.13 1.94
C ASN A 162 -3.62 -11.05 2.79
N GLN A 163 -3.14 -10.78 4.00
CA GLN A 163 -3.67 -9.70 4.84
C GLN A 163 -3.31 -8.33 4.29
N ALA A 164 -2.08 -8.15 3.79
CA ALA A 164 -1.68 -6.92 3.12
C ALA A 164 -2.54 -6.67 1.87
N ALA A 165 -2.86 -7.72 1.11
CA ALA A 165 -3.76 -7.66 -0.04
C ALA A 165 -5.18 -7.25 0.38
N ALA A 166 -5.73 -7.93 1.37
CA ALA A 166 -7.07 -7.65 1.86
C ALA A 166 -7.17 -6.22 2.44
N LEU A 167 -6.15 -5.77 3.18
CA LEU A 167 -6.08 -4.40 3.72
C LEU A 167 -5.96 -3.36 2.60
N CYS A 168 -5.13 -3.60 1.58
CA CYS A 168 -5.00 -2.72 0.41
C CYS A 168 -6.35 -2.53 -0.28
N ILE A 169 -7.07 -3.62 -0.55
CA ILE A 169 -8.40 -3.58 -1.18
C ILE A 169 -9.41 -2.88 -0.26
N ALA A 170 -9.43 -3.20 1.03
CA ALA A 170 -10.38 -2.64 1.98
C ALA A 170 -10.22 -1.11 2.14
N LEU A 171 -8.99 -0.63 2.32
CA LEU A 171 -8.69 0.80 2.36
C LEU A 171 -9.06 1.48 1.06
N SER A 172 -8.68 0.88 -0.06
CA SER A 172 -8.99 1.46 -1.37
C SER A 172 -10.50 1.56 -1.62
N ASN A 173 -11.28 0.54 -1.26
CA ASN A 173 -12.74 0.58 -1.37
C ASN A 173 -13.36 1.61 -0.42
N ALA A 174 -12.81 1.76 0.79
CA ALA A 174 -13.29 2.71 1.78
C ALA A 174 -13.13 4.18 1.34
N CYS A 175 -12.20 4.46 0.43
CA CYS A 175 -11.99 5.77 -0.18
C CYS A 175 -12.98 6.10 -1.31
N TYR A 176 -14.21 5.59 -1.28
CA TYR A 176 -15.18 5.74 -2.40
C TYR A 176 -15.51 7.20 -2.75
N SER A 177 -15.32 8.15 -1.83
CA SER A 177 -15.45 9.59 -2.14
C SER A 177 -14.44 10.10 -3.17
N LEU A 178 -13.33 9.39 -3.38
CA LEU A 178 -12.33 9.67 -4.40
C LEU A 178 -12.72 8.99 -5.72
N THR A 179 -13.53 9.70 -6.52
CA THR A 179 -14.06 9.22 -7.80
C THR A 179 -13.02 9.06 -8.90
N LYS A 180 -11.89 9.78 -8.78
CA LYS A 180 -10.70 9.65 -9.64
C LYS A 180 -9.45 9.64 -8.78
N ARG A 181 -8.57 8.69 -9.05
CA ARG A 181 -7.36 8.45 -8.26
C ARG A 181 -6.17 8.35 -9.18
N SER A 182 -5.02 8.75 -8.68
CA SER A 182 -3.75 8.72 -9.41
C SER A 182 -2.70 8.10 -8.53
N TRP A 183 -2.31 6.87 -8.83
CA TRP A 183 -1.29 6.15 -8.07
C TRP A 183 0.05 6.20 -8.81
N ASN A 184 1.09 6.58 -8.09
CA ASN A 184 2.46 6.56 -8.59
C ASN A 184 3.12 5.24 -8.17
N ILE A 185 3.16 4.29 -9.10
CA ILE A 185 3.81 3.00 -8.89
C ILE A 185 5.10 3.00 -9.70
N LEU A 186 6.22 3.21 -8.99
CA LEU A 186 7.56 3.31 -9.56
C LEU A 186 7.65 4.40 -10.64
N ASN A 187 7.89 4.00 -11.89
CA ASN A 187 8.03 4.90 -13.03
C ASN A 187 6.72 5.05 -13.81
N LYS A 188 5.58 4.64 -13.23
CA LYS A 188 4.26 4.75 -13.84
C LYS A 188 3.32 5.54 -12.95
N ARG A 189 2.56 6.42 -13.58
CA ARG A 189 1.34 7.01 -13.01
C ARG A 189 0.14 6.24 -13.59
N ILE A 190 -0.69 5.72 -12.71
CA ILE A 190 -1.90 4.96 -13.03
C ILE A 190 -3.07 5.82 -12.57
N ASP A 191 -3.78 6.43 -13.51
CA ASP A 191 -5.03 7.11 -13.23
C ASP A 191 -6.16 6.09 -13.35
N TRP A 192 -6.98 5.96 -12.31
CA TRP A 192 -8.02 4.94 -12.22
C TRP A 192 -9.24 5.46 -11.46
N SER A 193 -10.38 4.78 -11.61
CA SER A 193 -11.65 5.09 -10.96
C SER A 193 -12.30 3.81 -10.42
N PRO A 194 -12.86 3.83 -9.20
CA PRO A 194 -13.62 2.71 -8.66
C PRO A 194 -14.97 2.51 -9.36
N ASP A 195 -15.60 3.58 -9.85
CA ASP A 195 -16.96 3.58 -10.42
C ASP A 195 -16.97 3.59 -11.96
N GLY A 196 -15.80 3.54 -12.59
CA GLY A 196 -15.71 3.52 -14.04
C GLY A 196 -16.24 2.20 -14.60
N GLU A 197 -17.07 2.26 -15.64
CA GLU A 197 -17.28 1.09 -16.49
C GLU A 197 -15.92 0.58 -16.95
N ILE A 198 -15.73 -0.75 -16.95
CA ILE A 198 -14.52 -1.40 -17.48
C ILE A 198 -14.47 -1.11 -18.99
N SER A 199 -13.95 0.07 -19.33
CA SER A 199 -13.93 0.63 -20.69
C SER A 199 -12.56 0.44 -21.35
N GLU A 200 -11.63 -0.19 -20.63
CA GLU A 200 -10.30 -0.45 -21.14
C GLU A 200 -10.27 -1.53 -22.20
N SER A 201 -9.38 -1.35 -23.18
CA SER A 201 -8.96 -2.48 -23.99
C SER A 201 -8.22 -3.48 -23.09
N VAL A 202 -8.53 -4.77 -23.27
CA VAL A 202 -7.82 -5.90 -22.64
C VAL A 202 -6.30 -5.75 -22.75
N GLU A 203 -5.83 -5.09 -23.81
CA GLU A 203 -4.43 -4.80 -24.08
C GLU A 203 -3.79 -3.82 -23.08
N LEU A 204 -4.48 -2.75 -22.64
CA LEU A 204 -3.94 -1.81 -21.66
C LEU A 204 -3.70 -2.50 -20.31
N ARG A 205 -4.71 -3.26 -19.85
CA ARG A 205 -4.64 -4.05 -18.63
C ARG A 205 -3.55 -5.13 -18.72
N ALA A 206 -3.43 -5.83 -19.84
CA ALA A 206 -2.36 -6.81 -20.06
C ALA A 206 -0.97 -6.16 -20.07
N LYS A 207 -0.80 -4.99 -20.70
CA LYS A 207 0.46 -4.23 -20.70
C LYS A 207 0.83 -3.76 -19.30
N LEU A 208 -0.14 -3.25 -18.54
CA LEU A 208 0.08 -2.86 -17.14
C LEU A 208 0.50 -4.08 -16.32
N LEU A 209 -0.27 -5.16 -16.32
CA LEU A 209 0.04 -6.37 -15.56
C LEU A 209 1.40 -6.96 -15.93
N ASN A 210 1.76 -6.99 -17.22
CA ASN A 210 3.07 -7.47 -17.65
C ASN A 210 4.21 -6.53 -17.22
N GLY A 211 3.97 -5.21 -17.22
CA GLY A 211 4.89 -4.24 -16.61
C GLY A 211 5.05 -4.49 -15.11
N LEU A 212 3.93 -4.72 -14.41
CA LEU A 212 3.89 -4.96 -12.98
C LEU A 212 4.60 -6.26 -12.56
N LYS A 213 4.50 -7.33 -13.36
CA LYS A 213 5.17 -8.62 -13.11
C LYS A 213 6.69 -8.50 -13.07
N ARG A 214 7.28 -7.57 -13.81
CA ARG A 214 8.73 -7.33 -13.78
C ARG A 214 9.22 -6.84 -12.41
N TYR A 215 8.32 -6.37 -11.54
CA TYR A 215 8.67 -5.91 -10.20
C TYR A 215 8.87 -7.04 -9.19
N LYS A 216 8.50 -8.29 -9.49
CA LYS A 216 8.86 -9.42 -8.62
C LYS A 216 10.37 -9.70 -8.60
N PHE A 217 11.06 -9.34 -9.67
CA PHE A 217 12.46 -9.66 -9.86
C PHE A 217 13.33 -8.41 -9.74
N ILE A 218 13.64 -8.03 -8.50
CA ILE A 218 14.95 -7.43 -8.22
C ILE A 218 15.78 -8.54 -7.58
N LYS A 219 16.34 -9.42 -8.42
CA LYS A 219 17.48 -10.25 -8.02
C LYS A 219 18.66 -9.29 -7.90
N GLN A 220 18.89 -8.71 -6.74
CA GLN A 220 20.28 -8.47 -6.36
C GLN A 220 20.82 -9.84 -5.97
N SER A 221 21.77 -10.31 -6.78
CA SER A 221 22.62 -11.45 -6.49
C SER A 221 23.32 -11.22 -5.16
N TYR A 222 22.68 -11.64 -4.06
CA TYR A 222 23.35 -11.79 -2.79
C TYR A 222 24.26 -13.02 -2.91
N GLN A 223 25.55 -12.77 -3.11
CA GLN A 223 26.57 -13.71 -2.65
C GLN A 223 26.78 -13.39 -1.17
N PRO A 224 26.48 -14.31 -0.23
CA PRO A 224 27.03 -14.17 1.11
C PRO A 224 28.56 -14.06 0.98
N PRO A 225 29.24 -13.29 1.83
CA PRO A 225 30.69 -13.42 1.93
C PRO A 225 30.99 -14.88 2.31
N CYS A 226 31.46 -15.67 1.34
CA CYS A 226 32.37 -16.76 1.66
C CYS A 226 33.58 -16.05 2.26
N ASP A 227 33.79 -16.28 3.55
CA ASP A 227 35.08 -16.34 4.24
C ASP A 227 34.79 -16.34 5.74
N ILE A 228 34.45 -17.52 6.24
CA ILE A 228 34.87 -17.90 7.59
C ILE A 228 36.09 -18.77 7.32
N ASP A 229 37.27 -18.15 7.36
CA ASP A 229 38.49 -18.89 7.61
C ASP A 229 38.25 -19.65 8.92
N SER A 230 38.22 -20.97 8.80
CA SER A 230 38.30 -21.91 9.89
C SER A 230 39.55 -21.58 10.70
N VAL A 231 39.37 -20.91 11.84
CA VAL A 231 40.36 -20.94 12.91
C VAL A 231 40.28 -22.34 13.50
N GLU A 232 41.16 -23.22 13.00
CA GLU A 232 41.47 -24.48 13.68
C GLU A 232 42.08 -24.15 15.05
N PHE A 233 41.53 -24.76 16.10
CA PHE A 233 42.13 -24.82 17.44
C PHE A 233 43.10 -26.00 17.53
#